data_AF-A0A7S4IJ67-F1
#
_entry.id   AF-A0A7S4IJ67-F1
#
_cell.length_a   1.000
_cell.length_b   1.000
_cell.length_c   1.000
_cell.angle_alpha   90.00
_cell.angle_beta   90.00
_cell.angle_gamma   90.00
#
_symmetry.space_group_name_H-M   'P 1'
#
loop_
_entity.id
_entity.type
_entity.pdbx_description
1 polymer ?
#
loop_
_entity_poly.entity_id
_entity_poly.type
_entity_poly.pdbx_seq_one_letter_code
_entity_poly.pdbx_strand_id
1 'polypeptide(L)'
;IRKGGDVPKPKKKWADPLTNQRVIHLDSAISRGLDSIDWQKLRAIQKSAGGSEGVWFVDIPEQETEEQQLLVIKASGSMAADIFSFHLGEQLGVLLPKYRVLTPDTPELYNATLNCLQRLTIQVNGKLPPGRESNNLSTLMVLGGTTAGAGTLNRPFFLLLEFIPNIDAEHIAQHPNIVKKVLPTLHNTEEEDGNSETEHLEQIGKILAFDAILNNFDRLPLGKLWKYELETEVPLGNLGNLLFRKD
;
A
#
# COMPACT_ATOMS: atom_id res chain seq x y z
N ILE A 1 -63.11 1.83 3.52
CA ILE A 1 -61.88 0.99 3.51
C ILE A 1 -61.68 0.52 2.07
N ARG A 2 -60.87 1.24 1.27
CA ARG A 2 -60.56 0.87 -0.12
C ARG A 2 -59.39 -0.11 -0.11
N LYS A 3 -59.59 -1.28 -0.72
CA LYS A 3 -58.59 -2.34 -0.91
C LYS A 3 -57.40 -1.78 -1.68
N GLY A 4 -56.20 -1.93 -1.10
CA GLY A 4 -54.94 -1.54 -1.72
C GLY A 4 -54.72 -2.33 -3.01
N GLY A 5 -54.51 -1.62 -4.11
CA GLY A 5 -54.09 -2.21 -5.37
C GLY A 5 -52.63 -2.65 -5.27
N ASP A 6 -52.34 -3.87 -5.70
CA ASP A 6 -50.99 -4.39 -5.82
C ASP A 6 -50.18 -3.52 -6.77
N VAL A 7 -49.16 -2.84 -6.24
CA VAL A 7 -48.16 -2.16 -7.04
C VAL A 7 -47.33 -3.24 -7.75
N PRO A 8 -47.25 -3.26 -9.08
CA PRO A 8 -46.47 -4.26 -9.80
C PRO A 8 -45.00 -4.09 -9.41
N LYS A 9 -44.44 -5.10 -8.73
CA LYS A 9 -43.00 -5.17 -8.46
C LYS A 9 -42.24 -5.21 -9.80
N PRO A 10 -41.21 -4.37 -10.01
CA PRO A 10 -40.47 -4.36 -11.26
C PRO A 10 -39.84 -5.73 -11.54
N LYS A 11 -40.12 -6.29 -12.72
CA LYS A 11 -39.70 -7.64 -13.19
C LYS A 11 -38.23 -7.76 -13.60
N LYS A 12 -37.37 -6.80 -13.26
CA LYS A 12 -35.92 -6.94 -13.43
C LYS A 12 -35.21 -6.44 -12.18
N LYS A 13 -34.69 -7.37 -11.38
CA LYS A 13 -33.51 -7.08 -10.55
C LYS A 13 -32.39 -6.78 -11.54
N TRP A 14 -32.10 -5.49 -11.73
CA TRP A 14 -30.82 -5.11 -12.31
C TRP A 14 -29.78 -5.63 -11.33
N ALA A 15 -28.89 -6.53 -11.77
CA ALA A 15 -27.71 -6.85 -10.99
C ALA A 15 -27.01 -5.52 -10.72
N ASP A 16 -26.83 -5.20 -9.44
CA ASP A 16 -26.14 -3.98 -9.05
C ASP A 16 -24.75 -4.01 -9.69
N PRO A 17 -24.41 -3.14 -10.65
CA PRO A 17 -23.13 -3.19 -11.37
C PRO A 17 -21.92 -2.97 -10.44
N LEU A 18 -22.16 -2.57 -9.18
CA LEU A 18 -21.14 -2.44 -8.15
C LEU A 18 -20.76 -3.78 -7.49
N THR A 19 -21.54 -4.86 -7.68
CA THR A 19 -21.28 -6.18 -7.05
C THR A 19 -20.08 -6.95 -7.62
N ASN A 20 -19.52 -6.52 -8.77
CA ASN A 20 -18.35 -7.15 -9.37
C ASN A 20 -17.04 -6.39 -9.09
N GLN A 21 -17.04 -5.40 -8.19
CA GLN A 21 -15.78 -4.75 -7.82
C GLN A 21 -14.96 -5.67 -6.91
N ARG A 22 -13.85 -6.15 -7.44
CA ARG A 22 -12.87 -6.93 -6.68
C ARG A 22 -12.31 -6.04 -5.56
N VAL A 23 -12.60 -6.42 -4.31
CA VAL A 23 -12.08 -5.78 -3.10
C VAL A 23 -10.65 -6.28 -2.87
N ILE A 24 -9.75 -5.41 -2.41
CA ILE A 24 -8.40 -5.84 -2.04
C ILE A 24 -8.43 -6.36 -0.60
N HIS A 25 -8.08 -7.64 -0.43
CA HIS A 25 -7.96 -8.31 0.85
C HIS A 25 -6.48 -8.45 1.23
N LEU A 26 -5.97 -7.49 2.00
CA LEU A 26 -4.55 -7.44 2.38
C LEU A 26 -4.09 -8.68 3.17
N ASP A 27 -4.98 -9.31 3.94
CA ASP A 27 -4.66 -10.47 4.78
C ASP A 27 -4.42 -11.76 4.00
N SER A 28 -4.97 -11.89 2.79
CA SER A 28 -4.85 -13.07 1.93
C SER A 28 -4.06 -12.80 0.64
N ALA A 29 -3.56 -11.58 0.48
CA ALA A 29 -2.80 -11.18 -0.67
C ALA A 29 -1.35 -11.65 -0.57
N ILE A 30 -0.75 -11.93 -1.72
CA ILE A 30 0.67 -12.22 -1.84
C ILE A 30 1.39 -11.08 -2.55
N SER A 31 2.71 -11.02 -2.37
CA SER A 31 3.54 -10.04 -3.05
C SER A 31 3.66 -10.33 -4.54
N ARG A 32 3.67 -9.28 -5.35
CA ARG A 32 4.03 -9.32 -6.77
C ARG A 32 5.44 -8.82 -7.01
N GLY A 33 6.18 -9.48 -7.92
CA GLY A 33 7.46 -8.99 -8.42
C GLY A 33 7.36 -7.65 -9.16
N LEU A 34 8.41 -6.84 -9.10
CA LEU A 34 8.42 -5.46 -9.60
C LEU A 34 9.05 -5.29 -11.00
N ASP A 35 9.70 -6.31 -11.54
CA ASP A 35 10.56 -6.20 -12.73
C ASP A 35 9.78 -5.89 -14.01
N SER A 36 8.69 -6.61 -14.24
CA SER A 36 7.82 -6.42 -15.40
C SER A 36 6.35 -6.47 -15.00
N ILE A 37 5.66 -5.34 -15.17
CA ILE A 37 4.26 -5.18 -14.81
C ILE A 37 3.43 -4.96 -16.07
N ASP A 38 2.54 -5.91 -16.34
CA ASP A 38 1.51 -5.73 -17.36
C ASP A 38 0.33 -4.96 -16.76
N TRP A 39 0.37 -3.64 -16.88
CA TRP A 39 -0.65 -2.74 -16.35
C TRP A 39 -2.05 -2.96 -16.94
N GLN A 40 -2.16 -3.66 -18.08
CA GLN A 40 -3.47 -4.03 -18.66
C GLN A 40 -4.17 -5.11 -17.82
N LYS A 41 -3.41 -5.90 -17.05
CA LYS A 41 -3.95 -6.90 -16.13
C LYS A 41 -4.42 -6.31 -14.80
N LEU A 42 -4.43 -4.99 -14.62
CA LEU A 42 -4.92 -4.34 -13.41
C LEU A 42 -6.37 -4.73 -13.10
N ARG A 43 -6.56 -5.53 -12.05
CA ARG A 43 -7.87 -6.02 -11.60
C ARG A 43 -8.53 -5.07 -10.62
N ALA A 44 -7.77 -4.59 -9.65
CA ALA A 44 -8.25 -3.70 -8.59
C ALA A 44 -7.17 -2.71 -8.15
N ILE A 45 -7.63 -1.57 -7.64
CA ILE A 45 -6.80 -0.57 -6.97
C ILE A 45 -7.56 -0.06 -5.74
N GLN A 46 -6.85 0.18 -4.64
CA GLN A 46 -7.43 0.70 -3.41
C GLN A 46 -6.47 1.68 -2.77
N LYS A 47 -6.95 2.87 -2.40
CA LYS A 47 -6.16 3.81 -1.62
C LYS A 47 -5.98 3.26 -0.20
N SER A 48 -4.79 3.41 0.37
CA SER A 48 -4.59 3.13 1.78
C SER A 48 -5.53 3.99 2.64
N ALA A 49 -6.22 3.36 3.58
CA ALA A 49 -7.10 4.07 4.52
C ALA A 49 -6.31 4.78 5.64
N GLY A 50 -5.10 4.30 5.93
CA GLY A 50 -4.20 4.87 6.93
C GLY A 50 -2.86 5.32 6.33
N GLY A 51 -2.16 6.19 7.06
CA GLY A 51 -0.80 6.61 6.74
C GLY A 51 -0.68 7.80 5.78
N SER A 52 0.53 7.95 5.23
CA SER A 52 0.94 9.09 4.40
C SER A 52 0.09 9.23 3.13
N GLU A 53 -0.06 10.47 2.65
CA GLU A 53 -0.74 10.73 1.39
C GLU A 53 -0.10 9.95 0.21
N GLY A 54 -0.96 9.35 -0.62
CA GLY A 54 -0.55 8.80 -1.91
C GLY A 54 -0.07 7.35 -1.89
N VAL A 55 -0.43 6.56 -0.88
CA VAL A 55 -0.22 5.09 -0.89
C VAL A 55 -1.43 4.37 -1.49
N TRP A 56 -1.18 3.51 -2.47
CA TRP A 56 -2.18 2.72 -3.19
C TRP A 56 -1.77 1.26 -3.27
N PHE A 57 -2.70 0.36 -2.98
CA PHE A 57 -2.56 -1.07 -3.21
C PHE A 57 -3.14 -1.41 -4.57
N VAL A 58 -2.42 -2.24 -5.32
CA VAL A 58 -2.71 -2.53 -6.72
C VAL A 58 -2.65 -4.03 -6.96
N ASP A 59 -3.78 -4.62 -7.36
CA ASP A 59 -3.92 -6.04 -7.70
C ASP A 59 -3.70 -6.25 -9.20
N ILE A 60 -2.53 -6.77 -9.54
CA ILE A 60 -2.12 -7.10 -10.91
C ILE A 60 -1.55 -8.52 -10.84
N PRO A 61 -2.13 -9.55 -11.45
CA PRO A 61 -1.53 -10.88 -11.48
C PRO A 61 -0.28 -10.96 -12.39
N GLU A 62 0.69 -11.81 -12.05
CA GLU A 62 1.72 -12.29 -12.98
C GLU A 62 1.13 -13.29 -13.97
N GLN A 63 0.43 -14.28 -13.41
CA GLN A 63 -0.20 -15.38 -14.12
C GLN A 63 -1.71 -15.37 -13.85
N GLU A 64 -2.52 -15.91 -14.75
CA GLU A 64 -3.97 -15.96 -14.52
C GLU A 64 -4.32 -16.91 -13.37
N THR A 65 -4.32 -16.36 -12.15
CA THR A 65 -4.67 -17.03 -10.90
C THR A 65 -5.83 -16.29 -10.23
N GLU A 66 -6.56 -16.95 -9.34
CA GLU A 66 -7.60 -16.28 -8.55
C GLU A 66 -7.00 -15.48 -7.38
N GLU A 67 -5.83 -15.86 -6.88
CA GLU A 67 -5.12 -15.17 -5.81
C GLU A 67 -4.82 -13.69 -6.13
N GLN A 68 -4.85 -12.83 -5.12
CA GLN A 68 -4.51 -11.42 -5.26
C GLN A 68 -2.99 -11.24 -5.15
N GLN A 69 -2.41 -10.70 -6.21
CA GLN A 69 -0.98 -10.40 -6.26
C GLN A 69 -0.83 -8.89 -6.23
N LEU A 70 -0.33 -8.38 -5.11
CA LEU A 70 -0.30 -6.96 -4.84
C LEU A 70 1.08 -6.37 -5.05
N LEU A 71 1.09 -5.14 -5.53
CA LEU A 71 2.18 -4.20 -5.36
C LEU A 71 1.64 -2.91 -4.76
N VAL A 72 2.54 -2.06 -4.28
CA VAL A 72 2.19 -0.77 -3.71
C VAL A 72 2.72 0.35 -4.60
N ILE A 73 1.87 1.33 -4.91
CA ILE A 73 2.28 2.60 -5.51
C ILE A 73 2.31 3.64 -4.39
N LYS A 74 3.46 4.28 -4.19
CA LYS A 74 3.60 5.46 -3.35
C LYS A 74 3.89 6.68 -4.22
N ALA A 75 3.00 7.67 -4.16
CA ALA A 75 3.07 8.92 -4.91
C ALA A 75 3.04 10.12 -3.94
N SER A 76 4.01 10.14 -3.02
CA SER A 76 4.17 11.16 -1.98
C SER A 76 4.79 12.45 -2.54
N GLY A 77 4.59 13.57 -1.84
CA GLY A 77 5.30 14.83 -2.15
C GLY A 77 6.78 14.80 -1.74
N SER A 78 7.18 13.85 -0.88
CA SER A 78 8.50 13.70 -0.28
C SER A 78 9.30 12.55 -0.88
N MET A 79 9.04 12.18 -2.14
CA MET A 79 9.58 10.97 -2.75
C MET A 79 11.11 10.95 -2.85
N ALA A 80 11.76 12.11 -2.98
CA ALA A 80 13.21 12.19 -2.93
C ALA A 80 13.76 11.74 -1.57
N ALA A 81 13.09 12.13 -0.47
CA ALA A 81 13.44 11.69 0.88
C ALA A 81 13.16 10.19 1.05
N ASP A 82 12.05 9.68 0.49
CA ASP A 82 11.75 8.24 0.48
C ASP A 82 12.88 7.45 -0.21
N ILE A 83 13.23 7.80 -1.47
CA ILE A 83 14.28 7.11 -2.25
C ILE A 83 15.64 7.19 -1.55
N PHE A 84 16.02 8.36 -1.04
CA PHE A 84 17.26 8.51 -0.28
C PHE A 84 17.27 7.61 0.96
N SER A 85 16.15 7.56 1.69
CA SER A 85 15.99 6.71 2.87
C SER A 85 16.14 5.23 2.50
N PHE A 86 15.55 4.79 1.39
CA PHE A 86 15.74 3.42 0.90
C PHE A 86 17.21 3.09 0.67
N HIS A 87 17.93 3.92 -0.09
CA HIS A 87 19.36 3.72 -0.34
C HIS A 87 20.19 3.70 0.94
N LEU A 88 19.95 4.63 1.86
CA LEU A 88 20.68 4.69 3.12
C LEU A 88 20.39 3.46 4.00
N GLY A 89 19.13 3.04 4.10
CA GLY A 89 18.75 1.86 4.88
C GLY A 89 19.36 0.57 4.34
N GLU A 90 19.45 0.41 3.01
CA GLU A 90 20.16 -0.70 2.37
C GLU A 90 21.63 -0.73 2.80
N GLN A 91 22.33 0.42 2.79
CA GLN A 91 23.73 0.51 3.23
C GLN A 91 23.93 0.21 4.73
N LEU A 92 22.90 0.46 5.55
CA LEU A 92 22.90 0.15 6.98
C LEU A 92 22.42 -1.27 7.30
N GLY A 93 22.10 -2.07 6.28
CA GLY A 93 21.60 -3.44 6.45
C GLY A 93 20.21 -3.53 7.07
N VAL A 94 19.41 -2.46 6.97
CA VAL A 94 18.00 -2.47 7.36
C VAL A 94 17.21 -3.25 6.32
N LEU A 95 16.37 -4.17 6.77
CA LEU A 95 15.44 -4.85 5.88
C LEU A 95 14.36 -3.87 5.37
N LEU A 96 14.32 -3.69 4.06
CA LEU A 96 13.40 -2.79 3.37
C LEU A 96 12.60 -3.56 2.31
N PRO A 97 11.38 -3.11 1.97
CA PRO A 97 10.68 -3.65 0.80
C PRO A 97 11.49 -3.33 -0.46
N LYS A 98 11.48 -4.26 -1.43
CA LYS A 98 12.04 -3.96 -2.76
C LYS A 98 11.30 -2.77 -3.36
N TYR A 99 11.99 -1.96 -4.14
CA TYR A 99 11.38 -0.82 -4.79
C TYR A 99 11.94 -0.57 -6.18
N ARG A 100 11.15 0.16 -6.98
CA ARG A 100 11.53 0.66 -8.30
C ARG A 100 10.89 2.02 -8.52
N VAL A 101 11.63 2.94 -9.14
CA VAL A 101 11.11 4.28 -9.46
C VAL A 101 10.60 4.29 -10.90
N LEU A 102 9.36 4.75 -11.11
CA LEU A 102 8.86 5.09 -12.44
C LEU A 102 9.01 6.59 -12.66
N THR A 103 9.70 6.94 -13.73
CA THR A 103 10.04 8.32 -14.09
C THR A 103 9.35 8.75 -15.39
N PRO A 104 9.26 10.06 -15.73
CA PRO A 104 8.56 10.53 -16.94
C PRO A 104 9.08 9.95 -18.25
N ASP A 105 10.37 9.57 -18.28
CA ASP A 105 11.04 8.92 -19.41
C ASP A 105 10.75 7.42 -19.51
N THR A 106 10.12 6.81 -18.51
CA THR A 106 9.63 5.42 -18.59
C THR A 106 8.23 5.40 -19.24
N PRO A 107 8.05 4.75 -20.41
CA PRO A 107 6.72 4.59 -21.01
C PRO A 107 5.73 3.89 -20.08
N GLU A 108 6.26 3.09 -19.16
CA GLU A 108 5.50 2.41 -18.11
C GLU A 108 4.74 3.37 -17.19
N LEU A 109 5.30 4.53 -16.83
CA LEU A 109 4.62 5.50 -15.97
C LEU A 109 3.27 5.91 -16.57
N TYR A 110 3.25 6.19 -17.87
CA TYR A 110 2.01 6.55 -18.58
C TYR A 110 0.96 5.44 -18.47
N ASN A 111 1.38 4.18 -18.71
CA ASN A 111 0.49 3.02 -18.63
C ASN A 111 -0.02 2.80 -17.20
N ALA A 112 0.85 2.96 -16.20
CA ALA A 112 0.48 2.85 -14.79
C ALA A 112 -0.58 3.88 -14.43
N THR A 113 -0.32 5.17 -14.69
CA THR A 113 -1.26 6.25 -14.39
C THR A 113 -2.59 6.06 -15.10
N LEU A 114 -2.58 5.72 -16.40
CA LEU A 114 -3.79 5.55 -17.19
C LEU A 114 -4.66 4.41 -16.67
N ASN A 115 -4.09 3.20 -16.50
CA ASN A 115 -4.83 2.04 -16.05
C ASN A 115 -5.37 2.24 -14.63
N CYS A 116 -4.57 2.82 -13.71
CA CYS A 116 -5.02 3.15 -12.36
C CYS A 116 -6.19 4.13 -12.36
N LEU A 117 -6.10 5.23 -13.10
CA LEU A 117 -7.17 6.23 -13.17
C LEU A 117 -8.45 5.68 -13.83
N GLN A 118 -8.32 4.88 -14.89
CA GLN A 118 -9.45 4.20 -15.51
C GLN A 118 -10.13 3.26 -14.53
N ARG A 119 -9.35 2.43 -13.81
CA ARG A 119 -9.89 1.49 -12.82
C ARG A 119 -10.59 2.21 -11.66
N LEU A 120 -9.99 3.27 -11.13
CA LEU A 120 -10.62 4.11 -10.10
C LEU A 120 -11.91 4.75 -10.59
N THR A 121 -11.93 5.23 -11.82
CA THR A 121 -13.13 5.83 -12.42
C THR A 121 -14.25 4.81 -12.56
N ILE A 122 -13.94 3.59 -12.97
CA ILE A 122 -14.89 2.47 -13.01
C ILE A 122 -15.36 2.14 -11.60
N GLN A 123 -14.47 2.13 -10.61
CA GLN A 123 -14.84 1.83 -9.22
C GLN A 123 -15.81 2.88 -8.64
N VAL A 124 -15.55 4.16 -8.89
CA VAL A 124 -16.40 5.25 -8.38
C VAL A 124 -17.71 5.38 -9.15
N ASN A 125 -17.69 5.24 -10.49
CA ASN A 125 -18.84 5.56 -11.35
C ASN A 125 -19.56 4.34 -11.92
N GLY A 126 -19.09 3.12 -11.66
CA GLY A 126 -19.59 1.87 -12.23
C GLY A 126 -19.26 1.64 -13.72
N LYS A 127 -18.79 2.66 -14.44
CA LYS A 127 -18.40 2.59 -15.86
C LYS A 127 -17.43 3.70 -16.26
N LEU A 128 -16.68 3.49 -17.35
CA LEU A 128 -15.97 4.58 -18.00
C LEU A 128 -16.94 5.53 -18.71
N PRO A 129 -16.70 6.85 -18.68
CA PRO A 129 -17.46 7.78 -19.49
C PRO A 129 -17.29 7.49 -21.01
N PRO A 130 -18.35 7.63 -21.82
CA PRO A 130 -18.26 7.39 -23.26
C PRO A 130 -17.21 8.30 -23.92
N GLY A 131 -16.44 7.74 -24.86
CA GLY A 131 -15.38 8.47 -25.58
C GLY A 131 -14.07 8.63 -24.80
N ARG A 132 -13.95 8.09 -23.58
CA ARG A 132 -12.70 8.09 -22.79
C ARG A 132 -11.89 6.81 -22.86
N GLU A 133 -12.16 5.99 -23.88
CA GLU A 133 -11.35 4.81 -24.20
C GLU A 133 -10.02 5.18 -24.88
N SER A 134 -9.86 6.45 -25.30
CA SER A 134 -8.64 6.91 -25.96
C SER A 134 -7.49 7.16 -24.97
N ASN A 135 -6.33 6.59 -25.28
CA ASN A 135 -5.05 6.75 -24.56
C ASN A 135 -4.40 8.11 -24.86
N ASN A 136 -5.07 9.22 -24.53
CA ASN A 136 -4.50 10.56 -24.69
C ASN A 136 -4.35 11.30 -23.35
N LEU A 137 -3.49 12.32 -23.33
CA LEU A 137 -3.17 13.10 -22.13
C LEU A 137 -4.39 13.83 -21.55
N SER A 138 -5.32 14.24 -22.41
CA SER A 138 -6.59 14.83 -21.98
C SER A 138 -7.44 13.87 -21.17
N THR A 139 -7.46 12.56 -21.50
CA THR A 139 -8.14 11.55 -20.69
C THR A 139 -7.57 11.52 -19.28
N LEU A 140 -6.23 11.57 -19.10
CA LEU A 140 -5.61 11.57 -17.78
C LEU A 140 -6.01 12.78 -16.93
N MET A 141 -5.94 13.99 -17.51
CA MET A 141 -6.31 15.23 -16.79
C MET A 141 -7.77 15.20 -16.33
N VAL A 142 -8.66 14.71 -17.19
CA VAL A 142 -10.08 14.67 -16.85
C VAL A 142 -10.38 13.58 -15.83
N LEU A 143 -9.77 12.38 -15.94
CA LEU A 143 -9.95 11.33 -14.93
C LEU A 143 -9.40 11.78 -13.57
N GLY A 144 -8.19 12.34 -13.54
CA GLY A 144 -7.54 12.83 -12.32
C GLY A 144 -8.30 13.97 -11.62
N GLY A 145 -9.00 14.82 -12.37
CA GLY A 145 -9.84 15.89 -11.80
C GLY A 145 -11.20 15.41 -11.29
N THR A 146 -11.71 14.27 -11.78
CA THR A 146 -13.06 13.78 -11.42
C THR A 146 -13.08 12.75 -10.30
N THR A 147 -11.95 12.11 -10.00
CA THR A 147 -11.88 11.06 -8.97
C THR A 147 -11.32 11.63 -7.67
N ALA A 148 -12.16 11.75 -6.65
CA ALA A 148 -11.73 12.20 -5.32
C ALA A 148 -10.55 11.36 -4.81
N GLY A 149 -9.47 12.02 -4.40
CA GLY A 149 -8.25 11.38 -3.91
C GLY A 149 -7.24 10.94 -4.98
N ALA A 150 -7.61 10.93 -6.27
CA ALA A 150 -6.72 10.55 -7.37
C ALA A 150 -5.68 11.61 -7.74
N GLY A 151 -5.75 12.81 -7.17
CA GLY A 151 -4.75 13.86 -7.37
C GLY A 151 -3.31 13.42 -7.02
N THR A 152 -3.16 12.42 -6.15
CA THR A 152 -1.85 11.83 -5.83
C THR A 152 -1.28 10.97 -6.97
N LEU A 153 -2.12 10.43 -7.87
CA LEU A 153 -1.66 9.71 -9.06
C LEU A 153 -1.29 10.66 -10.22
N ASN A 154 -1.52 11.96 -10.07
CA ASN A 154 -1.07 12.97 -11.03
C ASN A 154 0.30 13.53 -10.62
N ARG A 155 1.27 12.64 -10.40
CA ARG A 155 2.65 12.99 -10.01
C ARG A 155 3.61 12.59 -11.12
N PRO A 156 4.71 13.34 -11.32
CA PRO A 156 5.68 13.05 -12.36
C PRO A 156 6.51 11.79 -12.11
N PHE A 157 6.48 11.24 -10.89
CA PHE A 157 7.15 9.97 -10.61
C PHE A 157 6.31 9.15 -9.63
N PHE A 158 6.47 7.83 -9.69
CA PHE A 158 5.93 6.89 -8.72
C PHE A 158 7.04 6.05 -8.12
N LEU A 159 6.89 5.72 -6.85
CA LEU A 159 7.64 4.67 -6.21
C LEU A 159 6.79 3.39 -6.21
N LEU A 160 7.22 2.39 -6.97
CA LEU A 160 6.66 1.04 -6.87
C LEU A 160 7.36 0.32 -5.73
N LEU A 161 6.59 -0.30 -4.88
CA LEU A 161 7.04 -0.99 -3.69
C LEU A 161 6.50 -2.42 -3.71
N GLU A 162 7.33 -3.33 -3.23
CA GLU A 162 6.94 -4.69 -2.89
C GLU A 162 5.79 -4.62 -1.88
N PHE A 163 4.70 -5.34 -2.15
CA PHE A 163 3.70 -5.57 -1.11
C PHE A 163 4.30 -6.57 -0.11
N ILE A 164 4.29 -6.22 1.17
CA ILE A 164 4.76 -7.12 2.22
C ILE A 164 3.52 -7.68 2.92
N PRO A 165 3.16 -8.97 2.76
CA PRO A 165 2.19 -9.61 3.62
C PRO A 165 2.72 -9.52 5.05
N ASN A 166 2.03 -8.78 5.91
CA ASN A 166 2.59 -8.42 7.20
C ASN A 166 1.54 -8.35 8.29
N ILE A 167 2.05 -8.17 9.50
CA ILE A 167 1.35 -7.64 10.64
C ILE A 167 2.18 -6.45 11.16
N ASP A 168 1.52 -5.30 11.38
CA ASP A 168 2.21 -4.13 11.91
C ASP A 168 2.44 -4.26 13.43
N ALA A 169 3.43 -3.53 13.93
CA ALA A 169 3.82 -3.59 15.33
C ALA A 169 2.77 -3.03 16.28
N GLU A 170 1.91 -2.12 15.81
CA GLU A 170 0.80 -1.58 16.60
C GLU A 170 -0.23 -2.68 16.89
N HIS A 171 -0.59 -3.47 15.86
CA HIS A 171 -1.50 -4.59 15.99
C HIS A 171 -0.96 -5.67 16.93
N ILE A 172 0.34 -5.95 16.87
CA ILE A 172 1.03 -6.86 17.81
C ILE A 172 0.91 -6.33 19.24
N ALA A 173 1.19 -5.03 19.46
CA ALA A 173 1.16 -4.41 20.78
C ALA A 173 -0.25 -4.46 21.41
N GLN A 174 -1.29 -4.31 20.60
CA GLN A 174 -2.69 -4.37 21.04
C GLN A 174 -3.17 -5.80 21.34
N HIS A 175 -2.48 -6.83 20.83
CA HIS A 175 -2.89 -8.23 20.97
C HIS A 175 -1.73 -9.11 21.48
N PRO A 176 -1.45 -9.13 22.79
CA PRO A 176 -0.32 -9.87 23.37
C PRO A 176 -0.29 -11.37 23.05
N ASN A 177 -1.45 -11.97 22.75
CA ASN A 177 -1.53 -13.37 22.34
C ASN A 177 -0.96 -13.61 20.92
N ILE A 178 -0.92 -12.57 20.08
CA ILE A 178 -0.33 -12.60 18.74
C ILE A 178 1.19 -12.55 18.84
N VAL A 179 1.76 -11.83 19.81
CA VAL A 179 3.21 -11.83 20.09
C VAL A 179 3.73 -13.27 20.21
N LYS A 180 3.02 -14.13 20.95
CA LYS A 180 3.36 -15.55 21.12
C LYS A 180 3.19 -16.41 19.86
N LYS A 181 2.57 -15.90 18.80
CA LYS A 181 2.43 -16.60 17.52
C LYS A 181 3.41 -16.07 16.49
N VAL A 182 3.55 -14.74 16.42
CA VAL A 182 4.47 -14.05 15.52
C VAL A 182 5.91 -14.31 15.92
N LEU A 183 6.28 -14.16 17.19
CA LEU A 183 7.66 -14.42 17.62
C LEU A 183 8.09 -15.88 17.31
N PRO A 184 7.28 -16.93 17.56
CA PRO A 184 7.68 -18.29 17.18
C PRO A 184 7.65 -18.62 15.68
N THR A 185 6.78 -18.03 14.87
CA THR A 185 6.89 -18.18 13.41
C THR A 185 8.12 -17.47 12.86
N LEU A 186 8.58 -16.41 13.53
CA LEU A 186 9.90 -15.82 13.33
C LEU A 186 11.05 -16.72 13.88
N HIS A 187 10.74 -17.82 14.57
CA HIS A 187 11.68 -18.83 15.08
C HIS A 187 11.70 -20.12 14.26
N ASN A 188 10.89 -20.25 13.21
CA ASN A 188 10.75 -21.47 12.42
C ASN A 188 11.71 -21.56 11.22
N THR A 189 12.96 -21.12 11.38
CA THR A 189 14.04 -21.78 10.67
C THR A 189 14.36 -23.04 11.47
N GLU A 190 14.07 -24.23 10.91
CA GLU A 190 14.48 -25.53 11.45
C GLU A 190 16.01 -25.73 11.49
N GLU A 191 16.78 -24.65 11.65
CA GLU A 191 18.20 -24.71 11.96
C GLU A 191 18.33 -24.82 13.49
N GLU A 192 18.93 -25.92 13.95
CA GLU A 192 19.20 -26.24 15.36
C GLU A 192 20.11 -25.22 16.09
N ASP A 193 20.52 -24.13 15.44
CA ASP A 193 21.30 -23.05 16.02
C ASP A 193 20.35 -21.93 16.48
N GLY A 194 20.22 -21.74 17.80
CA GLY A 194 19.32 -20.77 18.45
C GLY A 194 19.62 -19.27 18.21
N ASN A 195 19.79 -18.84 16.96
CA ASN A 195 20.18 -17.49 16.53
C ASN A 195 19.02 -16.63 15.96
N SER A 196 17.80 -17.14 15.78
CA SER A 196 16.72 -16.36 15.13
C SER A 196 16.09 -15.27 16.02
N GLU A 197 16.10 -15.44 17.34
CA GLU A 197 15.66 -14.42 18.31
C GLU A 197 16.51 -13.14 18.22
N THR A 198 17.81 -13.30 17.99
CA THR A 198 18.74 -12.18 17.88
C THR A 198 18.54 -11.37 16.60
N GLU A 199 18.10 -11.99 15.51
CA GLU A 199 18.00 -11.30 14.21
C GLU A 199 16.92 -10.21 14.19
N HIS A 200 15.74 -10.48 14.74
CA HIS A 200 14.65 -9.48 14.79
C HIS A 200 14.99 -8.29 15.69
N LEU A 201 15.58 -8.56 16.86
CA LEU A 201 16.04 -7.51 17.76
C LEU A 201 17.20 -6.72 17.15
N GLU A 202 18.10 -7.38 16.42
CA GLU A 202 19.15 -6.72 15.66
C GLU A 202 18.56 -5.79 14.58
N GLN A 203 17.54 -6.25 13.84
CA GLN A 203 16.85 -5.43 12.85
C GLN A 203 16.13 -4.23 13.48
N ILE A 204 15.47 -4.40 14.64
CA ILE A 204 14.91 -3.28 15.39
C ILE A 204 16.01 -2.30 15.79
N GLY A 205 17.17 -2.80 16.27
CA GLY A 205 18.33 -1.97 16.58
C GLY A 205 18.85 -1.18 15.39
N LYS A 206 18.94 -1.80 14.22
CA LYS A 206 19.31 -1.15 12.95
C LYS A 206 18.30 -0.06 12.56
N ILE A 207 17.01 -0.34 12.67
CA ILE A 207 15.93 0.61 12.39
C ILE A 207 16.02 1.83 13.33
N LEU A 208 16.28 1.62 14.62
CA LEU A 208 16.46 2.71 15.58
C LEU A 208 17.66 3.60 15.23
N ALA A 209 18.80 3.00 14.89
CA ALA A 209 19.99 3.75 14.46
C ALA A 209 19.71 4.53 13.17
N PHE A 210 19.03 3.90 12.21
CA PHE A 210 18.61 4.52 10.96
C PHE A 210 17.67 5.71 11.17
N ASP A 211 16.66 5.56 12.05
CA ASP A 211 15.73 6.64 12.41
C ASP A 211 16.45 7.81 13.09
N ALA A 212 17.41 7.53 13.96
CA ALA A 212 18.24 8.57 14.58
C ALA A 212 19.03 9.37 13.52
N ILE A 213 19.62 8.70 12.52
CA ILE A 213 20.37 9.35 11.43
C ILE A 213 19.47 10.20 10.55
N LEU A 214 18.30 9.70 10.18
CA LEU A 214 17.33 10.43 9.35
C LEU A 214 16.55 11.49 10.12
N ASN A 215 16.73 11.56 11.44
CA ASN A 215 15.89 12.35 12.34
C ASN A 215 14.38 12.02 12.18
N ASN A 216 14.08 10.74 11.95
CA ASN A 216 12.73 10.23 11.77
C ASN A 216 12.12 9.86 13.13
N PHE A 217 11.47 10.83 13.76
CA PHE A 217 10.80 10.65 15.05
C PHE A 217 9.44 9.96 14.95
N ASP A 218 8.94 9.69 13.74
CA ASP A 218 7.60 9.15 13.53
C ASP A 218 7.49 7.68 13.93
N ARG A 219 8.50 6.83 13.69
CA ARG A 219 8.41 5.38 13.93
C ARG A 219 8.47 5.01 15.41
N LEU A 220 9.64 5.15 16.03
CA LEU A 220 9.94 4.70 17.40
C LEU A 220 10.53 5.86 18.17
N PRO A 221 9.92 6.37 19.25
CA PRO A 221 10.42 7.56 19.94
C PRO A 221 11.68 7.25 20.77
N LEU A 222 12.81 7.86 20.42
CA LEU A 222 14.09 7.78 21.13
C LEU A 222 14.19 8.83 22.25
N GLY A 223 13.16 8.88 23.11
CA GLY A 223 13.14 9.66 24.34
C GLY A 223 13.81 11.04 24.24
N LYS A 224 14.96 11.20 24.90
CA LYS A 224 15.71 12.47 25.01
C LYS A 224 16.22 13.03 23.67
N LEU A 225 16.36 12.21 22.62
CA LEU A 225 16.86 12.65 21.32
C LEU A 225 15.85 13.60 20.63
N TRP A 226 14.55 13.34 20.81
CA TRP A 226 13.47 14.12 20.19
C TRP A 226 12.60 14.86 21.21
N LYS A 227 13.13 15.11 22.41
CA LYS A 227 12.52 16.07 23.31
C LYS A 227 12.70 17.46 22.72
N TYR A 228 11.63 18.02 22.18
CA TYR A 228 11.56 19.45 21.93
C TYR A 228 11.60 20.18 23.29
N GLU A 229 12.25 21.34 23.35
CA GLU A 229 12.37 22.17 24.57
C GLU A 229 11.01 22.66 25.13
N LEU A 230 9.92 22.40 24.42
CA LEU A 230 8.55 22.67 24.87
C LEU A 230 7.98 21.38 25.48
N GLU A 231 8.04 21.32 26.81
CA GLU A 231 7.79 20.18 27.71
C GLU A 231 6.45 19.44 27.62
N THR A 232 5.59 19.66 26.64
CA THR A 232 4.21 19.18 26.80
C THR A 232 3.96 17.74 26.37
N GLU A 233 4.55 17.20 25.30
CA GLU A 233 4.25 15.81 24.89
C GLU A 233 5.43 15.13 24.19
N VAL A 234 5.80 13.92 24.65
CA VAL A 234 6.72 13.04 23.92
C VAL A 234 5.92 12.43 22.76
N PRO A 235 6.36 12.54 21.50
CA PRO A 235 5.67 11.88 20.40
C PRO A 235 5.57 10.38 20.70
N LEU A 236 4.36 9.82 20.61
CA LEU A 236 4.09 8.42 20.95
C LEU A 236 4.68 7.42 19.94
N GLY A 237 5.21 7.93 18.82
CA GLY A 237 5.59 7.13 17.66
C GLY A 237 4.38 6.59 16.91
N ASN A 238 4.67 5.87 15.84
CA ASN A 238 3.73 5.27 14.92
C ASN A 238 4.23 3.87 14.58
N LEU A 239 3.84 2.93 15.43
CA LEU A 239 4.20 1.52 15.29
C LEU A 239 3.58 0.87 14.04
N GLY A 240 2.57 1.51 13.42
CA GLY A 240 2.03 1.10 12.11
C GLY A 240 3.04 1.18 10.96
N ASN A 241 4.14 1.92 11.16
CA ASN A 241 5.25 2.02 10.18
C ASN A 241 6.36 0.97 10.40
N LEU A 242 6.19 0.05 11.34
CA LEU A 242 7.06 -1.10 11.57
C LEU A 242 6.28 -2.38 11.23
N LEU A 243 6.75 -3.13 10.23
CA LEU A 243 6.05 -4.31 9.71
C LEU A 243 6.84 -5.58 10.02
N PHE A 244 6.14 -6.62 10.46
CA PHE A 244 6.69 -7.97 10.60
C PHE A 244 6.14 -8.85 9.47
N ARG A 245 7.03 -9.46 8.69
CA ARG A 245 6.64 -10.34 7.57
C ARG A 245 5.87 -11.55 8.10
N LYS A 246 4.82 -11.95 7.38
CA LYS A 246 4.15 -13.23 7.54
C LYS A 246 4.84 -14.20 6.59
N ASP A 247 5.70 -15.06 7.12
CA ASP A 247 6.35 -16.13 6.35
C ASP A 247 5.40 -17.32 6.15
#